data_AF-A0A2E8ADJ3-F1
#
_entry.id   AF-A0A2E8ADJ3-F1
#
_cell.length_a   1.000
_cell.length_b   1.000
_cell.length_c   1.000
_cell.angle_alpha   90.00
_cell.angle_beta   90.00
_cell.angle_gamma   90.00
#
_symmetry.space_group_name_H-M   'P 1'
#
loop_
_entity.id
_entity.type
_entity.pdbx_description
1 polymer ?
#
loop_
_entity_poly.entity_id
_entity_poly.type
_entity_poly.pdbx_seq_one_letter_code
_entity_poly.pdbx_strand_id
1 'polypeptide(L)'
;MRVGDNFSKNLHKLGYYSGNAVRSLVPRAYWQRQCDLLMSAYEAEIPERKAAIDARVAYYNRMSSPFRLPLSAERAGDFNFAGKSSAYCFDFRNLIQCLPRD
;
A
#
# COMPACT_ATOMS: atom_id res chain seq x y z
N MET A 1 -19.03 -28.66 9.40
CA MET A 1 -18.26 -27.39 9.39
C MET A 1 -18.35 -26.80 10.80
N ARG A 2 -17.25 -26.64 11.53
CA ARG A 2 -17.27 -26.35 12.98
C ARG A 2 -17.53 -24.86 13.25
N VAL A 3 -18.44 -24.56 14.18
CA VAL A 3 -18.85 -23.20 14.58
C VAL A 3 -17.67 -22.32 15.02
N GLY A 4 -16.62 -22.90 15.60
CA GLY A 4 -15.39 -22.19 16.00
C GLY A 4 -14.58 -21.61 14.83
N ASP A 5 -14.64 -22.22 13.65
CA ASP A 5 -13.90 -21.74 12.47
C ASP A 5 -14.53 -20.48 11.87
N ASN A 6 -15.82 -20.27 12.08
CA ASN A 6 -16.53 -19.10 11.58
C ASN A 6 -16.31 -17.88 12.49
N PHE A 7 -16.21 -18.09 13.81
CA PHE A 7 -15.95 -17.02 14.76
C PHE A 7 -14.55 -16.41 14.58
N SER A 8 -13.51 -17.24 14.45
CA SER A 8 -12.15 -16.78 14.20
C SER A 8 -12.03 -16.01 12.88
N LYS A 9 -12.67 -16.51 11.82
CA LYS A 9 -12.75 -15.82 10.52
C LYS A 9 -13.46 -14.47 10.61
N ASN A 10 -14.57 -14.41 11.33
CA ASN A 10 -15.33 -13.16 11.48
C ASN A 10 -14.58 -12.14 12.34
N LEU A 11 -13.89 -12.57 13.40
CA LEU A 11 -13.04 -11.70 14.21
C LEU A 11 -11.85 -11.17 13.40
N HIS A 12 -11.21 -12.01 12.59
CA HIS A 12 -10.15 -11.58 11.68
C HIS A 12 -10.64 -10.54 10.67
N LYS A 13 -11.81 -10.77 10.05
CA LYS A 13 -12.45 -9.80 9.15
C LYS A 13 -12.77 -8.49 9.88
N LEU A 14 -13.32 -8.57 11.09
CA LEU A 14 -13.67 -7.39 11.88
C LEU A 14 -12.42 -6.57 12.22
N GLY A 15 -11.33 -7.21 12.65
CA GLY A 15 -10.05 -6.55 12.90
C GLY A 15 -9.46 -5.91 11.64
N TYR A 16 -9.54 -6.59 10.50
CA TYR A 16 -9.11 -6.03 9.23
C TYR A 16 -9.91 -4.78 8.86
N TYR A 17 -11.24 -4.83 8.90
CA TYR A 17 -12.07 -3.68 8.51
C TYR A 17 -11.99 -2.53 9.51
N SER A 18 -11.95 -2.80 10.81
CA SER A 18 -11.85 -1.74 11.83
C SER A 18 -10.49 -1.05 11.78
N GLY A 19 -9.40 -1.81 11.64
CA GLY A 19 -8.06 -1.24 11.50
C GLY A 19 -7.93 -0.36 10.27
N ASN A 20 -8.48 -0.80 9.14
CA ASN A 20 -8.45 -0.03 7.90
C ASN A 20 -9.37 1.21 7.95
N ALA A 21 -10.49 1.14 8.66
CA ALA A 21 -11.34 2.30 8.90
C ALA A 21 -10.62 3.36 9.73
N VAL A 22 -9.97 2.97 10.84
CA VAL A 22 -9.18 3.88 11.68
C VAL A 22 -8.03 4.50 10.89
N ARG A 23 -7.30 3.69 10.11
CA ARG A 23 -6.21 4.17 9.27
C ARG A 23 -6.68 5.19 8.23
N SER A 24 -7.91 5.06 7.74
CA SER A 24 -8.52 6.00 6.80
C SER A 24 -8.84 7.37 7.39
N LEU A 25 -8.94 7.48 8.72
CA LEU A 25 -9.13 8.75 9.43
C LEU A 25 -7.83 9.55 9.55
N VAL A 26 -6.68 8.88 9.43
CA VAL A 26 -5.37 9.55 9.50
C VAL A 26 -5.19 10.40 8.23
N PRO A 27 -4.87 11.71 8.36
CA PRO A 27 -4.69 12.58 7.21
C PRO A 27 -3.61 12.09 6.26
N ARG A 28 -3.85 12.23 4.95
CA ARG A 28 -2.89 11.83 3.90
C ARG A 28 -1.50 12.43 4.09
N ALA A 29 -1.44 13.69 4.51
CA ALA A 29 -0.18 14.40 4.77
C ALA A 29 0.71 13.67 5.81
N TYR A 30 0.11 12.98 6.78
CA TYR A 30 0.87 12.17 7.72
C TYR A 30 1.55 10.99 7.01
N TRP A 31 0.83 10.26 6.17
CA TRP A 31 1.38 9.12 5.43
C TRP A 31 2.44 9.52 4.41
N GLN A 32 2.25 10.66 3.74
CA GLN A 32 3.24 11.24 2.83
C GLN A 32 4.51 11.60 3.60
N ARG A 33 4.38 12.30 4.74
CA ARG A 33 5.54 12.58 5.61
C ARG A 33 6.26 11.32 6.08
N GLN A 34 5.53 10.27 6.45
CA GLN A 34 6.18 8.99 6.82
C GLN A 34 6.93 8.38 5.64
N CYS A 35 6.39 8.48 4.42
CA CYS A 35 7.06 8.06 3.20
C CYS A 35 8.36 8.85 2.97
N ASP A 36 8.30 10.18 3.06
CA ASP A 36 9.46 11.05 2.87
C ASP A 36 10.57 10.72 3.89
N LEU A 37 10.21 10.46 5.14
CA LEU A 37 11.16 10.04 6.18
C LEU A 37 11.83 8.70 5.85
N LEU A 38 11.06 7.72 5.38
CA LEU A 38 11.59 6.41 4.96
C LEU A 38 12.51 6.54 3.75
N MET A 39 12.12 7.33 2.75
CA MET A 39 12.95 7.58 1.57
C MET A 39 14.23 8.33 1.96
N SER A 40 14.15 9.31 2.84
CA SER A 40 15.32 10.03 3.36
C SER A 40 16.27 9.11 4.12
N ALA A 41 15.73 8.20 4.94
CA ALA A 41 16.52 7.20 5.64
C ALA A 41 17.19 6.20 4.68
N TYR A 42 16.48 5.77 3.64
CA TYR A 42 17.03 4.92 2.58
C TYR A 42 18.14 5.61 1.78
N GLU A 43 17.98 6.90 1.47
CA GLU A 43 19.02 7.66 0.75
C GLU A 43 20.28 7.88 1.61
N ALA A 44 20.13 7.97 2.94
CA ALA A 44 21.24 8.11 3.87
C ALA A 44 21.90 6.78 4.28
N GLU A 45 21.37 5.64 3.81
CA GLU A 45 21.85 4.31 4.16
C GLU A 45 23.17 3.96 3.45
N ILE A 46 23.96 3.06 4.05
CA ILE A 46 25.23 2.62 3.44
C ILE A 46 25.00 1.85 2.13
N PRO A 47 25.93 1.92 1.15
CA PRO A 47 25.75 1.32 -0.17
C PRO A 47 25.40 -0.18 -0.14
N GLU A 48 25.99 -0.95 0.77
CA GLU A 48 25.77 -2.39 0.88
C GLU A 48 24.32 -2.71 1.31
N ARG A 49 23.79 -1.94 2.26
CA ARG A 49 22.40 -2.09 2.71
C ARG A 49 21.41 -1.60 1.66
N LYS A 50 21.74 -0.50 0.98
CA LYS A 50 20.94 0.02 -0.14
C LYS A 50 20.79 -1.04 -1.25
N ALA A 51 21.91 -1.66 -1.66
CA ALA A 51 21.90 -2.73 -2.65
C ALA A 51 21.06 -3.94 -2.22
N ALA A 52 21.10 -4.31 -0.94
CA ALA A 52 20.27 -5.40 -0.41
C ALA A 52 18.76 -5.05 -0.45
N ILE A 53 18.39 -3.81 -0.15
CA ILE A 53 17.01 -3.32 -0.28
C ILE A 53 16.58 -3.37 -1.75
N ASP A 54 17.40 -2.84 -2.66
CA ASP A 54 17.11 -2.80 -4.09
C ASP A 54 16.94 -4.19 -4.69
N ALA A 55 17.79 -5.15 -4.29
CA ALA A 55 17.66 -6.54 -4.72
C ALA A 55 16.32 -7.16 -4.28
N ARG A 56 15.85 -6.84 -3.07
CA ARG A 56 14.52 -7.31 -2.59
C ARG A 56 13.39 -6.64 -3.34
N VAL A 57 13.48 -5.34 -3.59
CA VAL A 57 12.50 -4.60 -4.39
C VAL A 57 12.41 -5.19 -5.80
N ALA A 58 13.55 -5.45 -6.46
CA ALA A 58 13.60 -6.07 -7.77
C ALA A 58 12.98 -7.48 -7.77
N TYR A 59 13.29 -8.29 -6.75
CA TYR A 59 12.73 -9.64 -6.60
C TYR A 59 11.20 -9.62 -6.46
N TYR A 60 10.64 -8.76 -5.62
CA TYR A 60 9.19 -8.69 -5.41
C TYR A 60 8.44 -8.09 -6.59
N ASN A 61 9.00 -7.03 -7.19
CA ASN A 61 8.34 -6.37 -8.32
C ASN A 61 8.43 -7.20 -9.60
N ARG A 62 9.36 -8.17 -9.68
CA ARG A 62 9.61 -9.01 -10.86
C ARG A 62 9.63 -8.22 -12.17
N MET A 63 10.11 -6.98 -12.12
CA MET A 63 10.15 -6.11 -13.29
C MET A 63 11.26 -6.63 -14.19
N SER A 64 10.89 -7.43 -15.19
CA SER A 64 11.82 -7.95 -16.20
C SER A 64 12.39 -6.84 -17.10
N SER A 65 11.72 -5.69 -17.15
CA SER A 65 12.12 -4.52 -17.92
C SER A 65 11.52 -3.24 -17.34
N PRO A 66 12.20 -2.09 -17.46
CA PRO A 66 11.55 -0.79 -17.25
C PRO A 66 10.31 -0.69 -18.14
N PHE A 67 9.19 -0.25 -17.58
CA PHE A 67 7.98 0.02 -18.34
C PHE A 67 7.66 1.51 -18.26
N ARG A 68 7.13 2.06 -19.35
CA ARG A 68 6.57 3.41 -19.34
C ARG A 68 5.08 3.29 -19.09
N LEU A 69 4.58 4.07 -18.14
CA LEU A 69 3.14 4.21 -17.97
C LEU A 69 2.56 4.89 -19.23
N PRO A 70 1.45 4.39 -19.79
CA PRO A 70 0.78 5.06 -20.89
C PRO A 70 0.24 6.41 -20.41
N LEU A 71 0.14 7.40 -21.31
CA LEU A 71 -0.47 8.71 -20.99
C LEU A 71 -1.94 8.59 -20.56
N SER A 72 -2.59 7.47 -20.91
CA SER A 72 -3.94 7.12 -20.50
C SER A 72 -4.02 6.38 -19.17
N ALA A 73 -2.90 6.21 -18.44
CA ALA A 73 -2.92 5.57 -17.13
C ALA A 73 -3.77 6.39 -16.16
N GLU A 74 -4.62 5.70 -15.41
CA GLU A 74 -5.44 6.31 -14.37
C GLU A 74 -4.53 6.86 -13.27
N ARG A 75 -4.71 8.13 -12.91
CA ARG A 75 -4.00 8.73 -11.77
C ARG A 75 -4.52 8.11 -10.48
N ALA A 76 -3.65 7.96 -9.50
CA ALA A 76 -4.04 7.41 -8.20
C ALA A 76 -5.17 8.24 -7.54
N GLY A 77 -5.20 9.56 -7.77
CA GLY A 77 -6.25 10.46 -7.29
C GLY A 77 -7.60 10.33 -7.99
N ASP A 78 -7.63 9.76 -9.20
CA ASP A 78 -8.84 9.63 -10.03
C ASP A 78 -9.47 8.23 -9.90
N PHE A 79 -8.87 7.34 -9.11
CA PHE A 79 -9.32 5.96 -8.96
C PHE A 79 -10.75 5.87 -8.43
N ASN A 80 -11.63 5.23 -9.21
CA ASN A 80 -13.02 5.02 -8.83
C ASN A 80 -13.22 3.69 -8.07
N PHE A 81 -13.65 3.78 -6.82
CA PHE A 81 -13.96 2.63 -5.97
C PHE A 81 -15.36 2.04 -6.20
N ALA A 82 -16.20 2.65 -7.03
CA ALA A 82 -17.56 2.18 -7.28
C ALA A 82 -17.56 0.74 -7.84
N GLY A 83 -18.39 -0.13 -7.25
CA GLY A 83 -18.51 -1.53 -7.64
C GLY A 83 -17.34 -2.44 -7.23
N LYS A 84 -16.35 -1.94 -6.47
CA LYS A 84 -15.23 -2.74 -5.94
C LYS A 84 -15.52 -3.22 -4.52
N SER A 85 -14.87 -4.32 -4.11
CA SER A 85 -15.01 -4.85 -2.76
C SER A 85 -14.35 -3.89 -1.75
N SER A 86 -14.94 -3.76 -0.57
CA SER A 86 -14.40 -2.89 0.49
C SER A 86 -12.96 -3.27 0.89
N ALA A 87 -12.64 -4.57 0.92
CA ALA A 87 -11.28 -5.04 1.16
C ALA A 87 -10.30 -4.50 0.10
N TYR A 88 -10.65 -4.63 -1.18
CA TYR A 88 -9.83 -4.06 -2.25
C TYR A 88 -9.68 -2.55 -2.11
N CYS A 89 -10.76 -1.83 -1.79
CA CYS A 89 -10.72 -0.39 -1.59
C CYS A 89 -9.77 0.00 -0.45
N PHE A 90 -9.77 -0.74 0.66
CA PHE A 90 -8.88 -0.51 1.78
C PHE A 90 -7.42 -0.82 1.45
N ASP A 91 -7.15 -1.97 0.82
CA ASP A 91 -5.79 -2.33 0.39
C ASP A 91 -5.23 -1.30 -0.58
N PHE A 92 -6.00 -0.91 -1.59
CA PHE A 92 -5.58 0.08 -2.57
C PHE A 92 -5.36 1.45 -1.92
N ARG A 93 -6.29 1.93 -1.08
CA ARG A 93 -6.15 3.19 -0.33
C ARG A 93 -4.89 3.21 0.51
N ASN A 94 -4.59 2.12 1.21
CA ASN A 94 -3.41 2.00 2.05
C ASN A 94 -2.10 2.08 1.27
N LEU A 95 -2.12 1.65 0.01
CA LEU A 95 -0.97 1.71 -0.90
C LEU A 95 -0.80 3.10 -1.50
N ILE A 96 -1.88 3.77 -1.92
CA ILE A 96 -1.78 5.07 -2.61
C ILE A 96 -1.62 6.27 -1.67
N GLN A 97 -1.98 6.14 -0.40
CA GLN A 97 -2.01 7.29 0.53
C GLN A 97 -0.62 7.86 0.88
N CYS A 98 0.46 7.09 0.68
CA CYS A 98 1.82 7.58 0.81
C CYS A 98 2.35 8.25 -0.46
N LEU A 99 1.70 8.01 -1.62
CA LEU A 99 2.13 8.54 -2.90
C LEU A 99 1.65 10.00 -3.11
N PRO A 100 2.26 10.76 -4.03
CA PRO A 100 1.69 12.00 -4.56
C PRO A 100 0.28 11.79 -5.13
N ARG A 101 -0.50 12.86 -5.26
CA ARG A 101 -1.89 12.77 -5.75
C ARG A 101 -1.96 12.72 -7.28
N ASP A 102 -0.94 13.30 -7.89
CA ASP A 102 -0.73 13.63 -9.29
C ASP A 102 -0.56 12.38 -10.17
#